data_AF-A0A2P2E2Y4-F1
#
_entry.id   AF-A0A2P2E2Y4-F1
#
_cell.length_a   1.000
_cell.length_b   1.000
_cell.length_c   1.000
_cell.angle_alpha   90.00
_cell.angle_beta   90.00
_cell.angle_gamma   90.00
#
_symmetry.space_group_name_H-M   'P 1'
#
loop_
_entity.id
_entity.type
_entity.pdbx_description
1 polymer ?
#
loop_
_entity_poly.entity_id
_entity_poly.type
_entity_poly.pdbx_seq_one_letter_code
_entity_poly.pdbx_strand_id
1 'polypeptide(L)'
;MGAGEGESGTPVWLLGIGNGVPANTPSVSNETSSGGGGGSSSSGSTRITGMYFYHPDHLGSITMITDGNGNVLAGGERGGKSHITYKPYGEILRTDSYGPDITKFKYTGQEEDRETGLFYYKARFYDAGLGRYISNDGMVFP
;
A
#
# COMPACT_ATOMS: atom_id res chain seq x y z
N MET A 1 26.37 -26.76 -27.05
CA MET A 1 26.15 -25.54 -26.26
C MET A 1 25.41 -24.55 -27.15
N GLY A 2 24.24 -24.10 -26.73
CA GLY A 2 23.40 -23.13 -27.46
C GLY A 2 22.05 -23.08 -26.76
N ALA A 3 21.91 -22.14 -25.83
CA ALA A 3 20.85 -22.06 -24.84
C ALA A 3 19.48 -21.74 -25.48
N GLY A 4 18.44 -22.37 -24.93
CA GLY A 4 17.05 -22.23 -25.36
C GLY A 4 16.48 -20.85 -25.07
N GLU A 5 15.57 -20.45 -25.97
CA GLU A 5 14.77 -19.24 -25.91
C GLU A 5 13.97 -19.17 -24.60
N GLY A 6 14.20 -18.12 -23.83
CA GLY A 6 13.37 -17.77 -22.70
C GLY A 6 12.10 -17.10 -23.20
N GLU A 7 11.05 -17.90 -23.44
CA GLU A 7 9.70 -17.40 -23.64
C GLU A 7 9.28 -16.63 -22.38
N SER A 8 9.33 -15.30 -22.45
CA SER A 8 8.78 -14.42 -21.42
C SER A 8 7.27 -14.63 -21.40
N GLY A 9 6.81 -15.52 -20.53
CA GLY A 9 5.40 -15.83 -20.34
C GLY A 9 4.61 -14.57 -20.06
N THR A 10 3.93 -14.08 -21.10
CA THR A 10 2.91 -13.06 -20.94
C THR A 10 1.85 -13.64 -20.01
N PRO A 11 1.55 -12.98 -18.89
CA PRO A 11 0.66 -13.58 -17.93
C PRO A 11 -0.74 -13.67 -18.54
N VAL A 12 -1.50 -14.70 -18.18
CA VAL A 12 -2.75 -15.09 -18.86
C VAL A 12 -3.81 -13.96 -18.89
N TRP A 13 -3.77 -13.05 -17.90
CA TRP A 13 -4.63 -11.87 -17.84
C TRP A 13 -4.29 -10.78 -18.88
N LEU A 14 -3.17 -10.92 -19.59
CA LEU A 14 -2.74 -10.06 -20.70
C LEU A 14 -3.05 -10.66 -22.08
N LEU A 15 -3.40 -11.95 -22.17
CA LEU A 15 -3.68 -12.65 -23.44
C LEU A 15 -4.95 -12.14 -24.17
N GLY A 16 -5.78 -11.33 -23.51
CA GLY A 16 -6.94 -10.67 -24.12
C GLY A 16 -6.70 -9.22 -24.57
N ILE A 17 -5.54 -8.63 -24.24
CA ILE A 17 -5.22 -7.24 -24.55
C ILE A 17 -4.14 -7.22 -25.64
N GLY A 18 -4.53 -7.60 -26.86
CA GLY A 18 -3.59 -7.64 -27.99
C GLY A 18 -2.90 -6.29 -28.19
N ASN A 19 -1.56 -6.27 -28.17
CA ASN A 19 -0.63 -5.18 -28.56
C ASN A 19 -1.12 -3.72 -28.43
N GLY A 20 -1.96 -3.42 -27.44
CA GLY A 20 -2.90 -2.31 -27.54
C GLY A 20 -2.97 -1.45 -26.29
N VAL A 21 -1.89 -1.39 -25.52
CA VAL A 21 -1.74 -0.32 -24.52
C VAL A 21 -1.25 0.92 -25.30
N PRO A 22 -2.09 1.95 -25.53
CA PRO A 22 -1.64 3.15 -26.23
C PRO A 22 -0.45 3.74 -25.49
N ALA A 23 0.52 4.28 -26.23
CA ALA A 23 1.73 4.88 -25.67
C ALA A 23 1.46 6.00 -24.64
N ASN A 24 0.24 6.55 -24.67
CA ASN A 24 -0.26 7.56 -23.74
C ASN A 24 -1.02 6.99 -22.54
N THR A 25 -1.01 5.67 -22.34
CA THR A 25 -1.60 5.07 -21.14
C THR A 25 -0.78 5.54 -19.94
N PRO A 26 -1.36 6.27 -18.98
CA PRO A 26 -0.62 6.75 -17.82
C PRO A 26 -0.07 5.54 -17.06
N SER A 27 1.26 5.42 -16.99
CA SER A 27 1.92 4.40 -16.17
C SER A 27 2.61 5.06 -14.98
N VAL A 28 2.59 4.37 -13.84
CA VAL A 28 3.29 4.79 -12.62
C VAL A 28 4.82 4.73 -12.78
N SER A 29 5.29 4.10 -13.87
CA SER A 29 6.70 3.89 -14.21
C SER A 29 7.32 4.99 -15.07
N ASN A 30 6.54 5.92 -15.64
CA ASN A 30 7.13 6.90 -16.54
C ASN A 30 7.77 8.05 -15.75
N GLU A 31 9.08 7.95 -15.55
CA GLU A 31 9.93 9.03 -15.05
C GLU A 31 9.75 10.25 -15.96
N THR A 32 9.45 11.43 -15.41
CA THR A 32 9.61 12.67 -16.19
C THR A 32 11.11 12.93 -16.33
N SER A 33 11.69 12.64 -17.49
CA SER A 33 13.07 13.00 -17.81
C SER A 33 13.22 14.52 -17.75
N SER A 34 13.97 15.02 -16.77
CA SER A 34 14.41 16.41 -16.75
C SER A 34 15.42 16.62 -17.89
N GLY A 35 14.96 17.22 -18.98
CA GLY A 35 15.77 17.56 -20.13
C GLY A 35 15.00 18.55 -20.98
N GLY A 36 15.50 19.80 -21.04
CA GLY A 36 14.77 20.94 -21.59
C GLY A 36 14.41 20.84 -23.07
N GLY A 37 13.33 21.55 -23.41
CA GLY A 37 13.02 21.96 -24.78
C GLY A 37 11.69 21.42 -25.31
N GLY A 38 10.69 22.30 -25.35
CA GLY A 38 9.66 22.29 -26.39
C GLY A 38 8.49 21.31 -26.22
N GLY A 39 7.35 21.85 -25.76
CA GLY A 39 6.02 21.50 -26.27
C GLY A 39 5.55 20.06 -26.14
N SER A 40 4.93 19.72 -25.01
CA SER A 40 3.67 18.96 -24.93
C SER A 40 3.25 18.92 -23.47
N SER A 41 2.06 19.43 -23.18
CA SER A 41 1.43 19.38 -21.86
C SER A 41 1.08 17.94 -21.50
N SER A 42 2.05 17.16 -21.00
CA SER A 42 1.78 15.89 -20.34
C SER A 42 1.17 16.19 -18.97
N SER A 43 -0.15 16.38 -18.95
CA SER A 43 -0.94 16.19 -17.73
C SER A 43 -0.90 14.69 -17.42
N GLY A 44 0.16 14.25 -16.76
CA GLY A 44 0.45 12.83 -16.58
C GLY A 44 1.55 12.66 -15.53
N SER A 45 1.12 12.56 -14.27
CA SER A 45 1.95 12.36 -13.08
C SER A 45 2.87 13.53 -12.73
N THR A 46 2.29 14.66 -12.33
CA THR A 46 3.00 15.60 -11.45
C THR A 46 3.32 14.85 -10.16
N ARG A 47 4.60 14.51 -9.95
CA ARG A 47 5.09 14.03 -8.65
C ARG A 47 4.63 15.01 -7.58
N ILE A 48 3.69 14.61 -6.73
CA ILE A 48 3.15 15.52 -5.71
C ILE A 48 4.02 15.37 -4.46
N THR A 49 5.05 16.20 -4.38
CA THR A 49 5.92 16.27 -3.20
C THR A 49 5.09 16.52 -1.94
N GLY A 50 5.22 15.63 -0.95
CA GLY A 50 4.49 15.72 0.31
C GLY A 50 3.14 14.98 0.34
N MET A 51 2.77 14.27 -0.73
CA MET A 51 1.58 13.41 -0.76
C MET A 51 1.93 11.97 -0.37
N TYR A 52 1.07 11.33 0.43
CA TYR A 52 1.15 9.92 0.76
C TYR A 52 -0.02 9.16 0.14
N PHE A 53 0.26 8.00 -0.44
CA PHE A 53 -0.72 7.09 -1.01
C PHE A 53 -0.80 5.83 -0.17
N TYR A 54 -2.01 5.52 0.28
CA TYR A 54 -2.32 4.35 1.09
C TYR A 54 -2.84 3.22 0.20
N HIS A 55 -2.34 2.01 0.41
CA HIS A 55 -2.74 0.80 -0.31
C HIS A 55 -3.46 -0.16 0.63
N PRO A 56 -4.79 -0.04 0.77
CA PRO A 56 -5.58 -0.94 1.60
C PRO A 56 -5.79 -2.30 0.93
N ASP A 57 -5.95 -3.34 1.75
CA ASP A 57 -6.47 -4.64 1.31
C ASP A 57 -8.01 -4.62 1.15
N HIS A 58 -8.59 -5.79 0.86
CA HIS A 58 -10.03 -5.94 0.67
C HIS A 58 -10.88 -5.65 1.92
N LEU A 59 -10.29 -5.66 3.13
CA LEU A 59 -10.95 -5.29 4.38
C LEU A 59 -10.69 -3.83 4.77
N GLY A 60 -9.88 -3.10 3.99
CA GLY A 60 -9.47 -1.75 4.31
C GLY A 60 -8.21 -1.65 5.18
N SER A 61 -7.53 -2.77 5.45
CA SER A 61 -6.27 -2.77 6.21
C SER A 61 -5.15 -2.18 5.37
N ILE A 62 -4.41 -1.21 5.92
CA ILE A 62 -3.31 -0.56 5.20
C ILE A 62 -2.10 -1.48 5.16
N THR A 63 -1.80 -2.06 4.00
CA THR A 63 -0.67 -2.99 3.83
C THR A 63 0.60 -2.30 3.33
N MET A 64 0.45 -1.19 2.63
CA MET A 64 1.57 -0.45 2.05
C MET A 64 1.27 1.04 1.98
N ILE A 65 2.29 1.88 2.17
CA ILE A 65 2.22 3.33 1.93
C ILE A 65 3.36 3.76 1.02
N THR A 66 3.08 4.62 0.05
CA THR A 66 4.07 5.15 -0.91
C THR A 66 4.01 6.68 -0.97
N ASP A 67 5.15 7.32 -1.23
CA ASP A 67 5.27 8.76 -1.44
C ASP A 67 4.82 9.18 -2.87
N GLY A 68 4.64 10.48 -3.08
CA GLY A 68 4.39 11.20 -4.34
C GLY A 68 5.26 10.77 -5.53
N ASN A 69 6.44 10.22 -5.23
CA ASN A 69 7.40 9.75 -6.23
C ASN A 69 7.29 8.26 -6.58
N GLY A 70 6.46 7.47 -5.91
CA GLY A 70 6.36 6.01 -6.10
C GLY A 70 7.60 5.22 -5.62
N ASN A 71 8.67 5.92 -5.24
CA ASN A 71 9.97 5.36 -4.86
C ASN A 71 9.93 4.57 -3.55
N VAL A 72 10.81 3.57 -3.46
CA VAL A 72 11.11 2.84 -2.21
C VAL A 72 11.81 3.80 -1.28
N LEU A 73 11.32 3.84 -0.07
CA LEU A 73 11.65 4.89 0.86
C LEU A 73 12.74 4.36 1.77
N ALA A 74 13.97 4.69 1.38
CA ALA A 74 15.17 4.40 2.13
C ALA A 74 15.25 5.35 3.34
N GLY A 75 15.56 4.79 4.52
CA GLY A 75 15.59 5.52 5.78
C GLY A 75 16.49 6.76 5.75
N GLY A 76 15.92 7.89 6.18
CA GLY A 76 16.52 9.21 6.27
C GLY A 76 15.41 10.27 6.48
N GLU A 77 15.75 11.47 6.95
CA GLU A 77 14.78 12.53 7.30
C GLU A 77 13.79 12.79 6.16
N ARG A 78 12.56 12.29 6.35
CA ARG A 78 11.33 12.52 5.56
C ARG A 78 11.21 11.68 4.28
N GLY A 79 10.38 10.64 4.37
CA GLY A 79 9.84 9.84 3.25
C GLY A 79 10.10 8.35 3.44
N GLY A 80 9.05 7.54 3.68
CA GLY A 80 9.07 6.16 4.21
C GLY A 80 8.01 5.16 3.69
N LYS A 81 8.37 3.98 3.16
CA LYS A 81 7.53 2.98 2.48
C LYS A 81 7.26 2.05 3.61
N SER A 82 6.15 2.27 4.28
CA SER A 82 5.72 1.35 5.29
C SER A 82 5.09 0.16 4.57
N HIS A 83 5.58 -1.02 4.90
CA HIS A 83 4.88 -2.27 4.63
C HIS A 83 4.46 -2.85 5.97
N ILE A 84 3.20 -3.23 6.07
CA ILE A 84 2.64 -3.81 7.28
C ILE A 84 2.04 -5.15 6.90
N THR A 85 2.59 -6.21 7.48
CA THR A 85 2.07 -7.57 7.35
C THR A 85 1.16 -7.85 8.54
N TYR A 86 -0.06 -8.31 8.29
CA TYR A 86 -1.01 -8.70 9.32
C TYR A 86 -1.20 -10.20 9.36
N LYS A 87 -1.33 -10.76 10.56
CA LYS A 87 -1.95 -12.08 10.76
C LYS A 87 -3.46 -11.98 10.50
N PRO A 88 -4.19 -13.12 10.35
CA PRO A 88 -5.61 -13.11 10.01
C PRO A 88 -6.50 -12.24 10.91
N TYR A 89 -6.17 -12.16 12.20
CA TYR A 89 -6.90 -11.38 13.21
C TYR A 89 -6.34 -9.97 13.46
N GLY A 90 -5.41 -9.50 12.63
CA GLY A 90 -4.91 -8.12 12.66
C GLY A 90 -3.63 -7.90 13.47
N GLU A 91 -3.08 -8.94 14.10
CA GLU A 91 -1.78 -8.82 14.77
C GLU A 91 -0.69 -8.49 13.74
N ILE A 92 0.07 -7.43 13.99
CA ILE A 92 1.13 -6.99 13.08
C ILE A 92 2.33 -7.93 13.22
N LEU A 93 2.70 -8.58 12.12
CA LEU A 93 3.90 -9.40 12.01
C LEU A 93 5.12 -8.49 11.82
N ARG A 94 5.66 -7.99 12.94
CA ARG A 94 6.79 -7.04 12.96
C ARG A 94 8.09 -7.58 12.36
N THR A 95 8.24 -8.90 12.24
CA THR A 95 9.40 -9.53 11.61
C THR A 95 9.42 -9.38 10.09
N ASP A 96 8.25 -9.13 9.48
CA ASP A 96 8.06 -8.99 8.03
C ASP A 96 7.62 -7.58 7.63
N SER A 97 7.20 -6.78 8.61
CA SER A 97 6.86 -5.36 8.42
C SER A 97 8.12 -4.49 8.44
N TYR A 98 8.17 -3.45 7.60
CA TYR A 98 9.30 -2.53 7.51
C TYR A 98 8.87 -1.11 7.15
N GLY A 99 9.79 -0.15 7.29
CA GLY A 99 9.55 1.26 7.03
C GLY A 99 9.01 2.02 8.27
N PRO A 100 8.88 3.35 8.17
CA PRO A 100 8.45 4.16 9.29
C PRO A 100 6.95 4.08 9.54
N ASP A 101 6.58 4.11 10.81
CA ASP A 101 5.19 4.12 11.23
C ASP A 101 4.58 5.52 11.11
N ILE A 102 4.02 5.81 9.93
CA ILE A 102 3.49 7.14 9.56
C ILE A 102 1.98 7.26 9.70
N THR A 103 1.28 6.16 10.00
CA THR A 103 -0.19 6.13 10.09
C THR A 103 -0.65 5.46 11.37
N LYS A 104 -1.71 6.01 11.96
CA LYS A 104 -2.41 5.35 13.07
C LYS A 104 -3.46 4.37 12.57
N PHE A 105 -4.02 4.61 11.38
CA PHE A 105 -4.97 3.71 10.75
C PHE A 105 -4.24 2.51 10.17
N LYS A 106 -4.66 1.30 10.57
CA LYS A 106 -3.97 0.05 10.25
C LYS A 106 -4.99 -1.03 9.91
N TYR A 107 -5.24 -2.01 10.78
CA TYR A 107 -6.09 -3.16 10.49
C TYR A 107 -7.56 -2.76 10.30
N THR A 108 -8.17 -3.19 9.18
CA THR A 108 -9.55 -2.85 8.76
C THR A 108 -9.87 -1.34 8.82
N GLY A 109 -8.85 -0.50 8.61
CA GLY A 109 -8.97 0.95 8.67
C GLY A 109 -9.22 1.53 10.06
N GLN A 110 -9.00 0.77 11.14
CA GLN A 110 -9.13 1.29 12.51
C GLN A 110 -7.83 1.90 13.02
N GLU A 111 -7.97 2.82 13.98
CA GLU A 111 -6.84 3.43 14.68
C GLU A 111 -6.22 2.42 15.67
N GLU A 112 -4.93 2.13 15.52
CA GLU A 112 -4.14 1.42 16.52
C GLU A 112 -3.68 2.41 17.59
N ASP A 113 -4.01 2.14 18.85
CA ASP A 113 -3.35 2.78 19.97
C ASP A 113 -1.98 2.12 20.17
N ARG A 114 -0.90 2.89 19.93
CA ARG A 114 0.47 2.40 19.98
C ARG A 114 0.92 1.98 21.39
N GLU A 115 0.32 2.54 22.44
CA GLU A 115 0.69 2.21 23.82
C GLU A 115 0.16 0.83 24.22
N THR A 116 -1.06 0.51 23.79
CA THR A 116 -1.75 -0.74 24.19
C THR A 116 -1.73 -1.81 23.10
N GLY A 117 -1.52 -1.44 21.83
CA GLY A 117 -1.67 -2.32 20.66
C GLY A 117 -3.13 -2.65 20.32
N LEU A 118 -4.10 -1.93 20.91
CA LEU A 118 -5.52 -2.15 20.69
C LEU A 118 -6.04 -1.32 19.52
N PHE A 119 -7.01 -1.87 18.80
CA PHE A 119 -7.71 -1.18 17.73
C PHE A 119 -9.00 -0.54 18.23
N TYR A 120 -9.17 0.76 17.98
CA TYR A 120 -10.37 1.49 18.38
C TYR A 120 -11.46 1.42 17.31
N TYR A 121 -12.53 0.66 17.60
CA TYR A 121 -13.72 0.51 16.74
C TYR A 121 -14.88 1.42 17.20
N LYS A 122 -14.58 2.64 17.66
CA LYS A 122 -15.52 3.65 18.18
C LYS A 122 -16.21 3.29 19.50
N ALA A 123 -16.93 2.17 19.53
CA ALA A 123 -17.67 1.72 20.73
C ALA A 123 -16.89 0.72 21.58
N ARG A 124 -15.94 -0.01 20.97
CA ARG A 124 -15.17 -1.07 21.62
C ARG A 124 -13.71 -1.02 21.19
N PHE A 125 -12.85 -1.54 22.05
CA PHE A 125 -11.46 -1.83 21.72
C PHE A 125 -11.31 -3.30 21.35
N TYR A 126 -10.56 -3.55 20.28
CA TYR A 126 -10.28 -4.87 19.74
C TYR A 126 -8.82 -5.23 19.98
N ASP A 127 -8.59 -6.41 20.56
CA ASP A 127 -7.27 -6.98 20.76
C ASP A 127 -6.98 -7.95 19.62
N ALA A 128 -5.98 -7.59 18.82
CA ALA A 128 -5.57 -8.35 17.65
C ALA A 128 -4.73 -9.59 17.97
N GLY A 129 -4.07 -9.62 19.13
CA GLY A 129 -3.35 -10.79 19.61
C GLY A 129 -4.31 -11.87 20.12
N LEU A 130 -5.42 -11.46 20.73
CA LEU A 130 -6.49 -12.38 21.16
C LEU A 130 -7.54 -12.67 20.08
N GLY A 131 -7.62 -11.83 19.04
CA GLY A 131 -8.61 -11.90 17.98
C GLY A 131 -10.04 -11.61 18.45
N ARG A 132 -10.23 -10.73 19.44
CA ARG A 132 -11.54 -10.41 20.02
C ARG A 132 -11.62 -9.01 20.62
N TYR A 133 -12.84 -8.53 20.83
CA TYR A 133 -13.07 -7.32 21.64
C TYR A 133 -12.76 -7.57 23.11
N ILE A 134 -12.22 -6.56 23.79
CA ILE A 134 -11.92 -6.62 25.23
C ILE A 134 -13.15 -6.34 26.10
N SER A 135 -14.25 -5.89 25.50
CA SER A 135 -15.53 -5.67 26.15
C SER A 135 -16.65 -6.39 25.40
N ASN A 136 -17.70 -6.77 26.14
CA ASN A 136 -18.91 -7.34 25.57
C ASN A 136 -19.64 -6.32 24.69
N ASP A 137 -20.48 -6.81 23.77
CA ASP A 137 -21.41 -5.93 23.08
C ASP A 137 -22.42 -5.35 24.07
N GLY A 138 -22.65 -4.04 23.97
CA GLY A 138 -23.67 -3.35 24.76
C GLY A 138 -25.08 -3.52 24.18
N MET A 139 -25.18 -3.92 22.90
CA MET A 139 -26.45 -4.20 22.24
C MET A 139 -26.53 -5.69 21.90
N VAL A 140 -27.44 -6.40 22.56
CA VAL A 140 -27.78 -7.78 22.24
C VAL A 140 -29.12 -7.75 21.50
N PHE A 141 -29.15 -8.21 20.25
CA PHE A 141 -30.40 -8.37 19.52
C PHE A 141 -31.11 -9.66 19.97
N PRO A 142 -32.42 -9.60 20.29
CA PRO A 142 -33.21 -10.77 20.67
C PRO A 142 -33.53 -11.69 19.48
#